data_AF-B5CWS4-F1
#
_entry.id   AF-B5CWS4-F1
#
_cell.length_a   1.000
_cell.length_b   1.000
_cell.length_c   1.000
_cell.angle_alpha   90.00
_cell.angle_beta   90.00
_cell.angle_gamma   90.00
#
_symmetry.space_group_name_H-M   'P 1'
#
loop_
_entity.id
_entity.type
_entity.pdbx_description
1 polymer ?
#
loop_
_entity_poly.entity_id
_entity_poly.type
_entity_poly.pdbx_seq_one_letter_code
_entity_poly.pdbx_strand_id
1 'polypeptide(L)'
;MIQIIKDDFIRYCTYFKIKPTIISFIKMYLLNSCFHSVVLHRIKSSNKTLYYILRLCTGRGQSCLYILTKKVGKGFMVHHGFATIINAEEIGNNCLIYQQVTIGMKGIYKPVIGDNVTITCGEKY
;
A
#
# COMPACT_ATOMS: atom_id res chain seq x y z
N MET A 1 -8.13 -9.12 -8.38
CA MET A 1 -8.24 -7.77 -7.77
C MET A 1 -8.99 -7.77 -6.44
N ILE A 2 -10.29 -8.09 -6.41
CA ILE A 2 -11.10 -8.01 -5.17
C ILE A 2 -10.48 -8.84 -4.03
N GLN A 3 -10.00 -10.06 -4.33
CA GLN A 3 -9.34 -10.90 -3.34
C GLN A 3 -8.06 -10.26 -2.77
N ILE A 4 -7.23 -9.63 -3.61
CA ILE A 4 -6.01 -8.95 -3.17
C ILE A 4 -6.32 -7.80 -2.21
N ILE A 5 -7.35 -6.99 -2.52
CA ILE A 5 -7.79 -5.90 -1.63
C ILE A 5 -8.32 -6.45 -0.30
N LYS A 6 -9.03 -7.59 -0.33
CA LYS A 6 -9.47 -8.28 0.90
C LYS A 6 -8.28 -8.75 1.73
N ASP A 7 -7.27 -9.33 1.09
CA ASP A 7 -6.05 -9.81 1.78
C ASP A 7 -5.25 -8.63 2.38
N ASP A 8 -5.11 -7.53 1.63
CA ASP A 8 -4.52 -6.28 2.14
C ASP A 8 -5.32 -5.78 3.36
N PHE A 9 -6.65 -5.71 3.25
CA PHE A 9 -7.52 -5.28 4.35
C PHE A 9 -7.40 -6.16 5.60
N ILE A 10 -7.43 -7.49 5.43
CA ILE A 10 -7.28 -8.45 6.53
C ILE A 10 -5.96 -8.22 7.24
N ARG A 11 -4.87 -8.00 6.49
CA ARG A 11 -3.57 -7.68 7.08
C ARG A 11 -3.59 -6.40 7.91
N TYR A 12 -4.19 -5.32 7.40
CA TYR A 12 -4.36 -4.08 8.19
C TYR A 12 -5.17 -4.34 9.46
N CYS A 13 -6.27 -5.10 9.37
CA CYS A 13 -7.07 -5.51 10.51
C CYS A 13 -6.26 -6.30 11.56
N THR A 14 -5.49 -7.30 11.11
CA THR A 14 -4.61 -8.09 11.99
C THR A 14 -3.59 -7.21 12.69
N TYR A 15 -2.91 -6.31 11.97
CA TYR A 15 -1.90 -5.42 12.53
C TYR A 15 -2.47 -4.47 13.59
N PHE A 16 -3.62 -3.84 13.30
CA PHE A 16 -4.28 -2.91 14.23
C PHE A 16 -5.20 -3.60 15.26
N LYS A 17 -5.27 -4.93 15.28
CA LYS A 17 -6.16 -5.74 16.15
C LYS A 17 -7.65 -5.36 16.01
N ILE A 18 -8.08 -5.10 14.78
CA ILE A 18 -9.47 -4.73 14.42
C ILE A 18 -10.17 -5.95 13.79
N LYS A 19 -11.43 -6.21 14.17
CA LYS A 19 -12.24 -7.27 13.54
C LYS A 19 -12.59 -6.92 12.09
N PRO A 20 -12.34 -7.80 11.10
CA PRO A 20 -12.62 -7.52 9.69
C PRO A 20 -14.12 -7.59 9.39
N THR A 21 -14.74 -6.43 9.31
CA THR A 21 -16.14 -6.20 8.95
C THR A 21 -16.25 -5.16 7.83
N ILE A 22 -17.41 -5.08 7.18
CA ILE A 22 -17.69 -4.03 6.17
C ILE A 22 -17.53 -2.63 6.78
N ILE A 23 -18.01 -2.41 8.01
CA ILE A 23 -17.89 -1.13 8.70
C ILE A 23 -16.40 -0.79 8.92
N SER A 24 -15.59 -1.74 9.39
CA SER A 24 -14.16 -1.50 9.54
C SER A 24 -13.44 -1.31 8.21
N PHE A 25 -13.89 -1.93 7.11
CA PHE A 25 -13.33 -1.68 5.78
C PHE A 25 -13.58 -0.24 5.36
N ILE A 26 -14.82 0.24 5.48
CA ILE A 26 -15.18 1.63 5.16
C ILE A 26 -14.39 2.60 6.04
N LYS A 27 -14.33 2.37 7.36
CA LYS A 27 -13.53 3.19 8.28
C LYS A 27 -12.05 3.18 7.91
N MET A 28 -11.47 2.02 7.62
CA MET A 28 -10.06 1.91 7.23
C MET A 28 -9.81 2.66 5.91
N TYR A 29 -10.67 2.48 4.91
CA TYR A 29 -10.53 3.14 3.60
C TYR A 29 -10.64 4.67 3.70
N LEU A 30 -11.52 5.19 4.55
CA LEU A 30 -11.73 6.64 4.69
C LEU A 30 -10.76 7.31 5.68
N LEU A 31 -10.34 6.61 6.74
CA LEU A 31 -9.58 7.21 7.85
C LEU A 31 -8.09 6.84 7.84
N ASN A 32 -7.70 5.70 7.23
CA ASN A 32 -6.30 5.32 7.10
C ASN A 32 -5.77 5.72 5.72
N SER A 33 -5.04 6.84 5.68
CA SER A 33 -4.50 7.40 4.42
C SER A 33 -3.57 6.45 3.67
N CYS A 34 -2.88 5.55 4.37
CA CYS A 34 -1.98 4.56 3.76
C CYS A 34 -2.77 3.43 3.11
N PHE A 35 -3.74 2.86 3.82
CA PHE A 35 -4.63 1.84 3.27
C PHE A 35 -5.42 2.38 2.08
N HIS A 36 -5.92 3.62 2.18
CA HIS A 36 -6.54 4.33 1.07
C HIS A 36 -5.64 4.39 -0.18
N SER A 37 -4.37 4.82 -0.02
CA SER A 37 -3.40 4.87 -1.11
C SER A 37 -3.12 3.49 -1.71
N VAL A 38 -3.02 2.44 -0.89
CA VAL A 38 -2.86 1.06 -1.35
C VAL A 38 -4.06 0.63 -2.19
N VAL A 39 -5.29 0.84 -1.71
CA VAL A 39 -6.52 0.49 -2.44
C VAL A 39 -6.62 1.26 -3.76
N LEU A 40 -6.38 2.58 -3.76
CA LEU A 40 -6.36 3.37 -5.00
C LEU A 40 -5.30 2.86 -5.97
N HIS A 41 -4.13 2.46 -5.49
CA HIS A 41 -3.09 1.87 -6.32
C HIS A 41 -3.55 0.54 -6.96
N ARG A 42 -4.20 -0.35 -6.19
CA ARG A 42 -4.78 -1.61 -6.73
C ARG A 42 -5.81 -1.33 -7.82
N ILE A 43 -6.69 -0.36 -7.59
CA ILE A 43 -7.77 -0.01 -8.53
C ILE A 43 -7.19 0.66 -9.78
N LYS A 44 -6.18 1.53 -9.64
CA LYS A 44 -5.53 2.17 -10.78
C LYS A 44 -4.93 1.16 -11.76
N SER A 45 -4.39 0.05 -11.24
CA SER A 45 -3.79 -1.01 -12.06
C SER A 45 -4.82 -1.82 -12.85
N SER A 46 -6.09 -1.84 -12.42
CA SER A 46 -7.14 -2.67 -13.02
C SER A 46 -8.18 -1.85 -13.79
N ASN A 47 -8.64 -0.73 -13.23
CA ASN A 47 -9.69 0.11 -13.76
C ASN A 47 -9.38 1.59 -13.48
N LYS A 48 -8.80 2.27 -14.49
CA LYS A 48 -8.43 3.68 -14.41
C LYS A 48 -9.64 4.60 -14.19
N THR A 49 -10.78 4.31 -14.81
CA THR A 49 -12.00 5.12 -14.65
C THR A 49 -12.49 5.10 -13.21
N LEU A 50 -12.59 3.91 -12.61
CA LEU A 50 -12.97 3.77 -11.21
C LEU A 50 -11.96 4.44 -10.27
N TYR A 51 -10.67 4.35 -10.58
CA TYR A 51 -9.63 5.08 -9.83
C TYR A 51 -9.85 6.59 -9.84
N TYR A 52 -10.15 7.20 -11.00
CA TYR A 52 -10.38 8.65 -11.06
C TYR A 52 -11.65 9.05 -10.32
N ILE A 53 -12.74 8.28 -10.42
CA ILE A 53 -13.98 8.52 -9.67
C ILE A 53 -13.71 8.49 -8.17
N LEU A 54 -13.09 7.41 -7.67
CA LEU A 54 -12.81 7.26 -6.25
C LEU A 54 -11.84 8.35 -5.75
N ARG A 55 -10.82 8.70 -6.54
CA ARG A 55 -9.89 9.77 -6.20
C ARG A 55 -10.56 11.14 -6.11
N LEU A 56 -11.58 11.40 -6.94
CA LEU A 56 -12.36 12.64 -6.86
C LEU A 56 -13.26 12.65 -5.63
N CYS A 57 -13.95 11.54 -5.35
CA CYS A 57 -14.91 11.46 -4.24
C CYS A 57 -14.24 11.34 -2.86
N THR A 58 -13.06 10.73 -2.79
CA THR A 58 -12.45 10.30 -1.51
C THR A 58 -11.03 10.82 -1.30
N GLY A 59 -10.50 11.61 -2.24
CA GLY A 59 -9.19 12.25 -2.14
C GLY A 59 -8.04 11.38 -2.68
N ARG A 60 -6.80 11.77 -2.39
CA ARG A 60 -5.58 11.16 -2.95
C ARG A 60 -4.92 10.13 -2.03
N GLY A 61 -5.48 9.87 -0.85
CA GLY A 61 -4.82 9.14 0.24
C GLY A 61 -3.65 9.93 0.84
N GLN A 62 -2.60 9.23 1.24
CA GLN A 62 -1.38 9.81 1.81
C GLN A 62 -0.61 10.63 0.76
N SER A 63 -0.48 11.95 0.97
CA SER A 63 0.08 12.90 0.00
C SER A 63 1.56 12.68 -0.35
N CYS A 64 2.36 12.19 0.60
CA CYS A 64 3.79 11.95 0.44
C CYS A 64 4.14 10.46 0.25
N LEU A 65 3.17 9.64 -0.20
CA LEU A 65 3.36 8.22 -0.49
C LEU A 65 3.22 7.97 -1.99
N TYR A 66 4.28 7.45 -2.61
CA TYR A 66 4.33 7.18 -4.05
C TYR A 66 4.55 5.69 -4.32
N ILE A 67 3.47 4.97 -4.64
CA ILE A 67 3.53 3.56 -5.04
C ILE A 67 3.57 3.49 -6.58
N LEU A 68 4.77 3.33 -7.13
CA LEU A 68 5.07 3.30 -8.57
C LEU A 68 5.26 1.87 -9.11
N THR A 69 5.45 0.91 -8.22
CA THR A 69 5.63 -0.51 -8.52
C THR A 69 4.34 -1.11 -9.08
N LYS A 70 4.37 -1.74 -10.25
CA LYS A 70 3.16 -2.33 -10.87
C LYS A 70 2.81 -3.71 -10.29
N LYS A 71 3.82 -4.52 -10.01
CA LYS A 71 3.67 -5.88 -9.49
C LYS A 71 3.83 -5.86 -7.97
N VAL A 72 2.72 -5.94 -7.27
CA VAL A 72 2.70 -5.97 -5.79
C VAL A 72 1.86 -7.16 -5.37
N GLY A 73 2.42 -8.06 -4.55
CA GLY A 73 1.75 -9.25 -4.02
C GLY A 73 0.63 -8.91 -3.04
N LYS A 74 -0.15 -9.91 -2.61
CA LYS A 74 -1.26 -9.74 -1.66
C LYS A 74 -0.77 -9.49 -0.23
N GLY A 75 -1.62 -8.91 0.61
CA GLY A 75 -1.22 -8.59 1.99
C GLY A 75 -0.13 -7.51 2.01
N PHE A 76 -0.18 -6.56 1.10
CA PHE A 76 0.74 -5.43 1.09
C PHE A 76 0.27 -4.36 2.07
N MET A 77 1.19 -3.84 2.88
CA MET A 77 0.89 -2.83 3.88
C MET A 77 1.92 -1.72 3.87
N VAL A 78 1.44 -0.48 3.96
CA VAL A 78 2.26 0.70 4.28
C VAL A 78 1.83 1.24 5.63
N HIS A 79 2.79 1.45 6.52
CA HIS A 79 2.59 2.03 7.84
C HIS A 79 3.27 3.40 7.92
N HIS A 80 2.52 4.44 8.28
CA HIS A 80 2.97 5.84 8.25
C HIS A 80 3.66 6.22 6.92
N GLY A 81 2.99 6.18 5.76
CA GLY A 81 3.62 6.44 4.46
C GLY A 81 4.16 7.86 4.18
N PHE A 82 4.52 8.64 5.21
CA PHE A 82 5.20 9.92 5.07
C PHE A 82 6.55 9.77 4.36
N ALA A 83 6.81 10.65 3.39
CA ALA A 83 8.06 10.71 2.61
C ALA A 83 8.53 9.35 2.06
N THR A 84 7.62 8.56 1.49
CA THR A 84 7.89 7.17 1.06
C THR A 84 7.72 7.00 -0.45
N ILE A 85 8.74 6.46 -1.13
CA ILE A 85 8.71 6.15 -2.57
C ILE A 85 8.98 4.65 -2.77
N ILE A 86 8.09 3.99 -3.53
CA ILE A 86 8.13 2.53 -3.75
C ILE A 86 8.15 2.27 -5.27
N ASN A 87 9.35 2.17 -5.84
CA ASN A 87 9.63 1.97 -7.26
C ASN A 87 10.51 0.73 -7.52
N ALA A 88 9.98 -0.43 -7.13
CA ALA A 88 10.55 -1.75 -7.42
C ALA A 88 10.10 -2.27 -8.80
N GLU A 89 10.75 -3.34 -9.26
CA GLU A 89 10.28 -4.15 -10.37
C GLU A 89 9.07 -4.99 -9.89
N GLU A 90 9.24 -5.60 -8.73
CA GLU A 90 8.25 -6.47 -8.10
C GLU A 90 8.38 -6.44 -6.57
N ILE A 91 7.23 -6.54 -5.90
CA ILE A 91 7.11 -6.72 -4.46
C ILE A 91 6.29 -7.99 -4.23
N GLY A 92 6.84 -8.91 -3.44
CA GLY A 92 6.21 -10.16 -3.07
C GLY A 92 5.01 -9.99 -2.14
N ASN A 93 4.47 -11.12 -1.72
CA ASN A 93 3.36 -11.17 -0.79
C ASN A 93 3.79 -10.72 0.59
N ASN A 94 2.82 -10.24 1.36
CA ASN A 94 2.99 -10.00 2.77
C ASN A 94 4.11 -9.01 3.13
N CYS A 95 4.39 -8.02 2.30
CA CYS A 95 5.38 -6.99 2.60
C CYS A 95 4.82 -5.84 3.45
N LEU A 96 5.65 -5.29 4.33
CA LEU A 96 5.37 -4.11 5.15
C LEU A 96 6.43 -3.03 4.91
N ILE A 97 5.99 -1.83 4.54
CA ILE A 97 6.88 -0.69 4.33
C ILE A 97 6.51 0.43 5.32
N TYR A 98 7.49 0.93 6.05
CA TYR A 98 7.33 2.05 6.99
C TYR A 98 7.63 3.41 6.33
N GLN A 99 7.44 4.49 7.10
CA GLN A 99 7.77 5.86 6.72
C GLN A 99 9.21 6.02 6.20
N GLN A 100 9.43 7.07 5.42
CA GLN A 100 10.76 7.56 5.03
C GLN A 100 11.61 6.55 4.24
N VAL A 101 10.99 5.51 3.70
CA VAL A 101 11.64 4.51 2.85
C VAL A 101 11.63 4.97 1.39
N THR A 102 12.77 4.87 0.73
CA THR A 102 12.89 5.04 -0.72
C THR A 102 13.42 3.75 -1.35
N ILE A 103 12.54 3.01 -2.03
CA ILE A 103 12.90 1.90 -2.90
C ILE A 103 13.03 2.49 -4.32
N GLY A 104 14.25 2.89 -4.65
CA GLY A 104 14.60 3.53 -5.92
C GLY A 104 15.20 2.57 -6.94
N MET A 105 15.50 3.10 -8.13
CA MET A 105 16.21 2.41 -9.19
C MET A 105 17.65 2.91 -9.28
N LYS A 106 18.58 2.01 -9.63
CA LYS A 106 19.97 2.35 -9.93
C LYS A 106 20.16 2.27 -11.44
N GLY A 107 20.19 3.42 -12.11
CA GLY A 107 20.11 3.46 -13.57
C GLY A 107 18.78 2.86 -14.06
N ILE A 108 18.85 1.83 -14.90
CA ILE A 108 17.66 1.09 -15.39
C ILE A 108 17.20 -0.04 -14.46
N TYR A 109 18.00 -0.39 -13.44
CA TYR A 109 17.74 -1.56 -12.61
C TYR A 109 16.82 -1.21 -11.44
N LYS A 110 15.70 -1.92 -11.36
CA LYS A 110 14.76 -1.86 -10.23
C LYS A 110 14.92 -3.11 -9.34
N PRO A 111 14.85 -2.98 -8.01
CA PRO A 111 14.95 -4.11 -7.12
C PRO A 111 13.73 -5.03 -7.23
N VAL A 112 13.92 -6.31 -6.92
CA VAL A 112 12.84 -7.29 -6.67
C VAL A 112 12.83 -7.57 -5.18
N ILE A 113 11.67 -7.37 -4.54
CA ILE A 113 11.47 -7.63 -3.11
C ILE A 113 10.68 -8.92 -2.98
N GLY A 114 11.20 -9.87 -2.21
CA GLY A 114 10.56 -11.17 -1.97
C GLY A 114 9.37 -11.11 -1.00
N ASP A 115 8.87 -12.28 -0.63
CA ASP A 115 7.73 -12.42 0.29
C ASP A 115 8.13 -12.12 1.75
N ASN A 116 7.17 -11.65 2.55
CA ASN A 116 7.29 -11.40 4.00
C ASN A 116 8.38 -10.39 4.41
N VAL A 117 8.82 -9.53 3.49
CA VAL A 117 9.84 -8.52 3.78
C VAL A 117 9.23 -7.33 4.52
N THR A 118 9.90 -6.89 5.58
CA THR A 118 9.61 -5.62 6.26
C THR A 118 10.75 -4.64 6.02
N ILE A 119 10.44 -3.45 5.53
CA ILE A 119 11.42 -2.40 5.27
C ILE A 119 11.11 -1.22 6.19
N THR A 120 12.05 -0.90 7.07
CA THR A 120 11.95 0.17 8.06
C THR A 120 12.97 1.27 7.77
N CYS A 121 12.73 2.46 8.31
CA CYS A 121 13.70 3.54 8.35
C CYS A 121 13.70 4.12 9.77
N GLY A 122 14.90 4.38 10.29
CA GLY A 122 15.07 4.86 11.67
C GLY A 122 14.84 3.75 12.67
N GLU A 123 15.92 3.15 13.15
CA GLU A 123 15.88 2.29 14.32
C GLU A 123 15.66 3.19 15.55
N LYS A 124 14.58 2.96 16.30
CA LYS A 124 14.54 3.35 17.71
C LYS A 124 14.69 2.05 18.49
N TYR A 125 15.88 1.89 19.05
CA TYR A 125 16.22 0.88 20.05
C TYR A 125 15.29 0.99 21.26
#